data_AF-A0A957R6C9-F1
#
_entry.id   AF-A0A957R6C9-F1
#
_cell.length_a   1.000
_cell.length_b   1.000
_cell.length_c   1.000
_cell.angle_alpha   90.00
_cell.angle_beta   90.00
_cell.angle_gamma   90.00
#
_symmetry.space_group_name_H-M   'P 1'
#
loop_
_entity.id
_entity.type
_entity.pdbx_description
1 polymer ?
#
loop_
_entity_poly.entity_id
_entity_poly.type
_entity_poly.pdbx_seq_one_letter_code
_entity_poly.pdbx_strand_id
1 'polypeptide(L)'
;MGTKIAYVMSRFPHLPETFILREMNEIEQHGWDVALYPLIKQQQDIVHAEAKSWIPRARYLPFFSGDVLMANLRALFKKPGRYLSIWGKAFAENLSSPNLLVRALALIPKAVYAAELMQNEGVQHIHAHY
;
A
#
# COMPACT_ATOMS: atom_id res chain seq x y z
N MET A 1 -14.26 -19.14 4.16
CA MET A 1 -13.21 -18.21 3.69
C MET A 1 -13.24 -17.01 4.64
N GLY A 2 -12.17 -16.76 5.38
CA GLY A 2 -12.09 -15.62 6.30
C GLY A 2 -12.12 -14.29 5.53
N THR A 3 -12.57 -13.22 6.20
CA THR A 3 -12.57 -11.87 5.63
C THR A 3 -11.14 -11.39 5.42
N LYS A 4 -10.84 -10.84 4.23
CA LYS A 4 -9.49 -10.36 3.89
C LYS A 4 -9.34 -8.86 4.12
N ILE A 5 -8.28 -8.47 4.81
CA ILE A 5 -7.95 -7.09 5.19
C ILE A 5 -6.58 -6.70 4.67
N ALA A 6 -6.49 -5.56 3.99
CA ALA A 6 -5.23 -5.01 3.52
C ALA A 6 -4.67 -4.01 4.53
N TYR A 7 -3.44 -4.26 4.98
CA TYR A 7 -2.66 -3.36 5.81
C TYR A 7 -1.77 -2.48 4.95
N VAL A 8 -2.01 -1.17 4.94
CA VAL A 8 -1.22 -0.19 4.20
C VAL A 8 -0.41 0.64 5.18
N MET A 9 0.88 0.82 4.94
CA MET A 9 1.77 1.60 5.80
C MET A 9 2.90 2.24 5.03
N SER A 10 3.51 3.28 5.60
CA SER A 10 4.60 4.02 4.97
C SER A 10 5.77 3.12 4.60
N ARG A 11 6.23 2.27 5.53
CA ARG A 11 7.41 1.44 5.33
C ARG A 11 7.35 0.16 6.13
N PHE A 12 7.95 -0.91 5.61
CA PHE A 12 8.07 -2.18 6.32
C PHE A 12 9.32 -2.94 5.85
N PRO A 13 10.02 -3.69 6.72
CA PRO A 13 9.87 -3.73 8.18
C PRO A 13 10.36 -2.44 8.86
N HIS A 14 9.71 -1.98 9.92
CA HIS A 14 10.17 -0.80 10.68
C HIS A 14 10.23 -1.10 12.16
N LEU A 15 11.43 -1.01 12.75
CA LEU A 15 11.66 -1.41 14.14
C LEU A 15 10.81 -0.61 15.15
N PRO A 16 10.63 0.71 15.03
CA PRO A 16 9.80 1.49 15.96
C PRO A 16 8.30 1.15 15.90
N GLU A 17 7.78 0.65 14.77
CA GLU A 17 6.35 0.43 14.52
C GLU A 17 5.88 -0.97 14.96
N THR A 18 6.32 -1.43 16.14
CA THR A 18 5.92 -2.74 16.69
C THR A 18 4.42 -2.85 16.98
N PHE A 19 3.71 -1.73 17.15
CA PHE A 19 2.27 -1.74 17.39
C PHE A 19 1.50 -2.28 16.16
N ILE A 20 1.92 -1.90 14.95
CA ILE A 20 1.34 -2.40 13.69
C ILE A 20 1.52 -3.91 13.60
N LEU A 21 2.74 -4.38 13.91
CA LEU A 21 3.09 -5.79 13.87
C LEU A 21 2.25 -6.61 14.86
N ARG A 22 2.10 -6.14 16.10
CA ARG A 22 1.27 -6.80 17.10
C ARG A 22 -0.19 -6.85 16.66
N GLU A 23 -0.72 -5.77 16.12
CA GLU A 23 -2.09 -5.73 15.62
C GLU A 23 -2.30 -6.72 14.47
N MET A 24 -1.42 -6.75 13.48
CA MET A 24 -1.48 -7.72 12.39
C MET A 24 -1.44 -9.17 12.89
N ASN A 25 -0.57 -9.46 13.86
CA ASN A 25 -0.46 -10.78 14.48
C ASN A 25 -1.76 -11.18 15.18
N GLU A 26 -2.38 -10.27 15.93
CA GLU A 26 -3.65 -10.53 16.61
C GLU A 26 -4.80 -10.69 15.62
N ILE A 27 -4.90 -9.84 14.60
CA ILE A 27 -5.94 -9.93 13.57
C ILE A 27 -5.84 -11.25 12.81
N GLU A 28 -4.64 -11.70 12.46
CA GLU A 28 -4.42 -13.02 11.86
C GLU A 28 -4.82 -14.16 12.80
N GLN A 29 -4.45 -14.09 14.08
CA GLN A 29 -4.86 -15.09 15.08
C GLN A 29 -6.38 -15.20 15.24
N HIS A 30 -7.12 -14.10 15.03
CA HIS A 30 -8.59 -14.09 15.04
C HIS A 30 -9.21 -14.56 13.71
N GLY A 31 -8.41 -15.10 12.78
CA GLY A 31 -8.87 -15.78 11.57
C GLY A 31 -9.06 -14.88 10.34
N TRP A 32 -8.56 -13.65 10.39
CA TRP A 32 -8.55 -12.77 9.23
C TRP A 32 -7.36 -13.07 8.31
N ASP A 33 -7.57 -12.94 7.00
CA ASP A 33 -6.48 -13.02 6.02
C ASP A 33 -5.87 -11.63 5.84
N VAL A 34 -4.66 -11.44 6.37
CA VAL A 34 -3.96 -10.16 6.34
C VAL A 34 -3.07 -10.07 5.10
N ALA A 35 -3.36 -9.09 4.25
CA ALA A 35 -2.55 -8.74 3.09
C ALA A 35 -1.74 -7.47 3.37
N LEU A 36 -0.41 -7.58 3.38
CA LEU A 36 0.49 -6.50 3.78
C LEU A 36 1.00 -5.70 2.57
N TYR A 37 0.70 -4.40 2.49
CA TYR A 37 1.02 -3.49 1.38
C TYR A 37 1.82 -2.26 1.82
N PRO A 38 3.13 -2.39 2.09
CA PRO A 38 3.98 -1.26 2.43
C PRO A 38 4.30 -0.39 1.20
N LEU A 39 4.31 0.93 1.38
CA LEU A 39 4.70 1.86 0.33
C LEU A 39 6.21 1.83 0.07
N ILE A 40 7.02 1.58 1.09
CA ILE A 40 8.49 1.54 1.00
C ILE A 40 9.01 0.26 1.63
N LYS A 41 9.89 -0.45 0.93
CA LYS A 41 10.70 -1.52 1.52
C LYS A 41 11.81 -0.88 2.33
N GLN A 42 11.74 -0.94 3.65
CA GLN A 42 12.80 -0.42 4.50
C GLN A 42 13.94 -1.44 4.55
N GLN A 43 15.15 -0.98 4.27
CA GLN A 43 16.37 -1.76 4.51
C GLN A 43 16.86 -1.41 5.91
N GLN A 44 16.98 -2.42 6.77
CA GLN A 44 17.51 -2.29 8.13
C GLN A 44 18.12 -3.62 8.56
N ASP A 45 19.24 -3.56 9.28
CA ASP A 45 19.98 -4.76 9.69
C ASP A 45 19.28 -5.49 10.85
N ILE A 46 18.60 -4.73 11.71
CA ILE A 46 17.89 -5.23 12.88
C ILE A 46 16.40 -5.23 12.58
N VAL A 47 15.78 -6.41 12.64
CA VAL A 47 14.33 -6.61 12.48
C VAL A 47 13.80 -7.36 13.70
N HIS A 48 12.60 -6.98 14.17
CA HIS A 48 11.91 -7.73 15.21
C HIS A 48 11.66 -9.17 14.76
N ALA A 49 11.78 -10.13 15.69
CA ALA A 49 11.60 -11.56 15.39
C ALA A 49 10.23 -11.84 14.76
N GLU A 50 9.17 -11.24 15.29
CA GLU A 50 7.80 -11.34 14.78
C GLU A 50 7.65 -10.76 13.36
N ALA A 51 8.46 -9.79 12.94
CA ALA A 51 8.38 -9.22 11.61
C ALA A 51 8.91 -10.17 10.53
N LYS A 52 9.76 -11.14 10.91
CA LYS A 52 10.42 -12.05 9.97
C LYS A 52 9.43 -12.91 9.19
N SER A 53 8.31 -13.32 9.79
CA SER A 53 7.25 -14.08 9.12
C SER A 53 6.48 -13.24 8.09
N TRP A 54 6.40 -11.92 8.30
CA TRP A 54 5.68 -10.99 7.43
C TRP A 54 6.51 -10.47 6.26
N ILE A 55 7.83 -10.37 6.39
CA ILE A 55 8.72 -9.89 5.32
C ILE A 55 8.50 -10.61 3.98
N PRO A 56 8.44 -11.96 3.90
CA PRO A 56 8.19 -12.66 2.64
C PRO A 56 6.74 -12.54 2.15
N ARG A 57 5.80 -12.18 3.03
CA ARG A 57 4.37 -12.02 2.73
C ARG A 57 4.03 -10.62 2.22
N ALA A 58 4.86 -9.63 2.55
CA ALA A 58 4.69 -8.23 2.17
C ALA A 58 4.72 -8.02 0.65
N ARG A 59 3.72 -7.29 0.14
CA ARG A 59 3.58 -6.90 -1.26
C ARG A 59 4.43 -5.67 -1.57
N TYR A 60 5.72 -5.89 -1.80
CA TYR A 60 6.61 -4.82 -2.25
C TYR A 60 6.41 -4.51 -3.73
N LEU A 61 5.60 -3.50 -4.02
CA LEU A 61 5.34 -3.09 -5.40
C LEU A 61 6.41 -2.09 -5.89
N PRO A 62 6.85 -2.20 -7.16
CA PRO A 62 7.74 -1.21 -7.76
C PRO A 62 7.00 0.12 -7.99
N PHE A 63 7.75 1.21 -8.12
CA PHE A 63 7.19 2.49 -8.55
C PHE A 63 6.81 2.49 -10.03
N PHE A 64 7.58 1.75 -10.84
CA PHE A 64 7.38 1.64 -12.29
C PHE A 64 7.56 0.18 -12.72
N SER A 65 6.58 -0.35 -13.44
CA SER A 65 6.64 -1.64 -14.14
C SER A 65 5.55 -1.67 -15.22
N GLY A 66 5.60 -2.69 -16.10
CA GLY A 66 4.54 -2.91 -17.09
C GLY A 66 3.16 -3.10 -16.44
N ASP A 67 3.10 -3.81 -15.32
CA ASP A 67 1.85 -4.03 -14.57
C ASP A 67 1.32 -2.74 -13.96
N VAL A 68 2.21 -1.90 -13.39
CA VAL A 68 1.82 -0.58 -12.87
C VAL A 68 1.25 0.27 -14.00
N LEU A 69 1.93 0.34 -15.15
CA LEU A 69 1.44 1.09 -16.30
C LEU A 69 0.08 0.58 -16.76
N MET A 70 -0.07 -0.73 -16.90
CA MET A 70 -1.31 -1.35 -17.36
C MET A 70 -2.47 -1.12 -16.40
N ALA A 71 -2.25 -1.23 -15.09
CA ALA A 71 -3.26 -0.93 -14.07
C ALA A 71 -3.74 0.54 -14.17
N ASN A 72 -2.81 1.48 -14.41
CA ASN A 72 -3.14 2.89 -14.58
C ASN A 72 -3.91 3.16 -15.87
N LEU A 73 -3.54 2.51 -16.99
CA LEU A 73 -4.28 2.59 -18.25
C LEU A 73 -5.70 2.04 -18.07
N ARG A 74 -5.85 0.86 -17.44
CA ARG A 74 -7.18 0.30 -17.14
C ARG A 74 -8.00 1.23 -16.25
N ALA A 75 -7.40 1.83 -15.23
CA ALA A 75 -8.10 2.78 -14.35
C ALA A 75 -8.55 4.04 -15.10
N LEU A 76 -7.67 4.59 -15.96
CA LEU A 76 -7.96 5.74 -16.80
C LEU A 76 -9.12 5.47 -17.76
N PHE A 77 -9.13 4.32 -18.46
CA PHE A 77 -10.19 3.99 -19.40
C PHE A 77 -11.49 3.53 -18.74
N LYS A 78 -11.42 2.88 -17.57
CA LYS A 78 -12.61 2.39 -16.84
C LYS A 78 -13.39 3.53 -16.15
N LYS A 79 -12.68 4.48 -15.53
CA LYS A 79 -13.27 5.61 -14.79
C LYS A 79 -12.42 6.88 -14.93
N PRO A 80 -12.37 7.52 -16.11
CA PRO A 80 -11.46 8.63 -16.39
C PRO A 80 -11.63 9.80 -15.44
N GLY A 81 -12.88 10.23 -15.17
CA GLY A 81 -13.14 11.35 -14.25
C GLY A 81 -12.63 11.09 -12.83
N ARG A 82 -12.81 9.87 -12.32
CA ARG A 82 -12.30 9.50 -10.98
C ARG A 82 -10.78 9.44 -10.98
N TYR A 83 -10.18 8.81 -11.99
CA TYR A 83 -8.73 8.73 -12.12
C TYR A 83 -8.10 10.13 -12.16
N LEU A 84 -8.55 11.00 -13.05
CA LEU A 84 -8.06 12.39 -13.15
C LEU A 84 -8.31 13.20 -11.88
N SER A 85 -9.42 12.95 -11.17
CA SER A 85 -9.69 13.64 -9.88
C SER A 85 -8.66 13.30 -8.79
N ILE A 86 -8.08 12.09 -8.79
CA ILE A 86 -7.03 11.71 -7.83
C ILE A 86 -5.78 12.54 -8.08
N TRP A 87 -5.37 12.67 -9.35
CA TRP A 87 -4.25 13.52 -9.75
C TRP A 87 -4.50 15.00 -9.43
N GLY A 88 -5.69 15.52 -9.74
CA GLY A 88 -6.05 16.91 -9.46
C GLY A 88 -6.04 17.24 -7.97
N LYS A 89 -6.59 16.35 -7.13
CA LYS A 89 -6.56 16.51 -5.66
C LYS A 89 -5.15 16.44 -5.11
N ALA A 90 -4.37 15.42 -5.49
CA ALA A 90 -2.99 15.28 -5.04
C ALA A 90 -2.13 16.49 -5.43
N PHE A 91 -2.38 17.05 -6.62
CA PHE A 91 -1.73 18.28 -7.05
C PHE A 91 -2.14 19.46 -6.16
N ALA A 92 -3.44 19.77 -6.07
CA ALA A 92 -3.96 20.92 -5.33
C ALA A 92 -3.59 20.91 -3.85
N GLU A 93 -3.66 19.74 -3.19
CA GLU A 93 -3.40 19.59 -1.76
C GLU A 93 -1.90 19.69 -1.41
N ASN A 94 -1.00 19.53 -2.39
CA ASN A 94 0.45 19.54 -2.16
C ASN A 94 1.18 20.72 -2.83
N LEU A 95 0.46 21.66 -3.45
CA LEU A 95 1.03 22.82 -4.15
C LEU A 95 1.97 23.68 -3.29
N SER A 96 1.72 23.73 -1.97
CA SER A 96 2.52 24.52 -1.02
C SER A 96 3.90 23.91 -0.73
N SER A 97 4.13 22.64 -1.07
CA SER A 97 5.38 21.93 -0.79
C SER A 97 5.82 21.09 -1.99
N PRO A 98 6.80 21.57 -2.79
CA PRO A 98 7.29 20.83 -3.96
C PRO A 98 7.74 19.41 -3.63
N ASN A 99 8.37 19.21 -2.47
CA ASN A 99 8.84 17.90 -2.04
C ASN A 99 7.69 16.92 -1.76
N LEU A 100 6.60 17.38 -1.15
CA LEU A 100 5.43 16.54 -0.91
C LEU A 100 4.66 16.29 -2.21
N LEU A 101 4.58 17.29 -3.08
CA LEU A 101 3.94 17.17 -4.38
C LEU A 101 4.58 16.07 -5.23
N VAL A 102 5.92 16.08 -5.37
CA VAL A 102 6.62 15.04 -6.14
C VAL A 102 6.37 13.65 -5.54
N ARG A 103 6.39 13.52 -4.21
CA ARG A 103 6.15 12.24 -3.53
C ARG A 103 4.72 11.73 -3.74
N ALA A 104 3.73 12.61 -3.61
CA ALA A 104 2.32 12.27 -3.81
C ALA A 104 2.09 11.80 -5.26
N LEU A 105 2.57 12.56 -6.24
CA LEU A 105 2.41 12.22 -7.66
C LEU A 105 3.13 10.91 -8.03
N ALA A 106 4.33 10.68 -7.48
CA ALA A 106 5.08 9.45 -7.72
C ALA A 106 4.41 8.21 -7.11
N LEU A 107 3.64 8.37 -6.02
CA LEU A 107 2.96 7.26 -5.36
C LEU A 107 1.65 6.84 -6.03
N ILE A 108 0.96 7.75 -6.74
CA ILE A 108 -0.35 7.46 -7.34
C ILE A 108 -0.31 6.22 -8.26
N PRO A 109 0.62 6.09 -9.23
CA PRO A 109 0.62 4.94 -10.12
C PRO A 109 0.74 3.61 -9.38
N LYS A 110 1.63 3.57 -8.39
CA LYS A 110 1.84 2.41 -7.52
C LYS A 110 0.59 2.12 -6.67
N ALA A 111 -0.07 3.14 -6.12
CA ALA A 111 -1.29 2.98 -5.34
C ALA A 111 -2.47 2.46 -6.19
N VAL A 112 -2.57 2.88 -7.45
CA VAL A 112 -3.57 2.35 -8.39
C VAL A 112 -3.32 0.87 -8.66
N TYR A 113 -2.06 0.47 -8.85
CA TYR A 113 -1.72 -0.94 -9.01
C TYR A 113 -2.01 -1.75 -7.74
N ALA A 114 -1.67 -1.24 -6.55
CA ALA A 114 -2.03 -1.85 -5.28
C ALA A 114 -3.55 -2.06 -5.15
N ALA A 115 -4.35 -1.05 -5.52
CA ALA A 115 -5.80 -1.13 -5.48
C ALA A 115 -6.38 -2.19 -6.45
N GLU A 116 -5.75 -2.39 -7.61
CA GLU A 116 -6.13 -3.46 -8.54
C GLU A 116 -5.81 -4.85 -7.95
N LEU A 117 -4.62 -5.01 -7.36
CA LEU A 117 -4.24 -6.26 -6.69
C LEU A 117 -5.16 -6.57 -5.51
N MET A 118 -5.47 -5.58 -4.66
CA MET A 118 -6.40 -5.73 -3.54
C MET A 118 -7.79 -6.19 -4.03
N GLN A 119 -8.29 -5.63 -5.14
CA GLN A 119 -9.55 -6.08 -5.74
C GLN A 119 -9.47 -7.54 -6.22
N ASN A 120 -8.39 -7.90 -6.90
CA ASN A 120 -8.18 -9.27 -7.41
C ASN A 120 -7.98 -10.30 -6.28
N GLU A 121 -7.37 -9.90 -5.17
CA GLU A 121 -7.19 -10.73 -3.99
C GLU A 121 -8.47 -10.87 -3.14
N GLY A 122 -9.53 -10.11 -3.46
CA GLY A 122 -10.78 -10.11 -2.71
C GLY A 122 -10.68 -9.39 -1.36
N VAL A 123 -9.81 -8.38 -1.24
CA VAL A 123 -9.72 -7.52 -0.05
C VAL A 123 -11.06 -6.80 0.17
N GLN A 124 -11.59 -6.92 1.39
CA GLN A 124 -12.89 -6.35 1.77
C GLN A 124 -12.74 -5.10 2.66
N HIS A 125 -11.60 -4.97 3.34
CA HIS A 125 -11.30 -3.84 4.21
C HIS A 125 -9.86 -3.35 4.01
N ILE A 126 -9.63 -2.04 4.09
CA ILE A 126 -8.30 -1.43 4.06
C ILE A 126 -8.07 -0.78 5.42
N HIS A 127 -7.04 -1.23 6.13
CA HIS A 127 -6.54 -0.63 7.35
C HIS A 127 -5.23 0.10 7.04
N ALA A 128 -5.21 1.43 7.23
CA ALA A 128 -4.08 2.28 6.86
C ALA A 128 -3.42 2.88 8.10
N HIS A 129 -2.11 2.68 8.22
CA HIS A 129 -1.26 3.30 9.23
C HIS A 129 -0.51 4.51 8.66
N TYR A 130 -0.18 5.47 9.54
CA TYR A 130 0.42 6.77 9.23
C TYR A 130 1.94 6.73 9.09
#